data_AF-A0A369B220-F1
#
_entry.id   AF-A0A369B220-F1
#
_cell.length_a   1.000
_cell.length_b   1.000
_cell.length_c   1.000
_cell.angle_alpha   90.00
_cell.angle_beta   90.00
_cell.angle_gamma   90.00
#
_symmetry.space_group_name_H-M   'P 1'
#
loop_
_entity.id
_entity.type
_entity.pdbx_description
1 polymer ?
#
loop_
_entity_poly.entity_id
_entity_poly.type
_entity_poly.pdbx_seq_one_letter_code
_entity_poly.pdbx_strand_id
1 'polypeptide(L)'
;MNFKKLQAMQLELDNSILSAKPQMTAEERFNKTLVALNVEVAEVANCAEHFKFWEDNKGKVDDKRFKFYGLKRINETNPKPRKMIDNNNSDVITVEQAHKLTLVEEFSDCLHFILSLANQLNEEIDISENEVPGNSKFKEENYLNIQSAILAMRHDSYFESLVFNFFDYIVSLGITTQELEQVYYEKNEENYRRLREGY
;
A
#
# COMPACT_ATOMS: atom_id res chain seq x y z
N MET A 1 -11.71 8.71 -5.31
CA MET A 1 -11.84 8.14 -3.95
C MET A 1 -12.59 9.08 -3.03
N ASN A 2 -13.34 8.59 -2.04
CA ASN A 2 -13.99 9.47 -1.05
C ASN A 2 -13.07 9.71 0.17
N PHE A 3 -12.10 10.63 0.05
CA PHE A 3 -11.11 10.86 1.12
C PHE A 3 -11.73 11.28 2.45
N LYS A 4 -12.81 12.09 2.45
CA LYS A 4 -13.50 12.46 3.69
C LYS A 4 -14.00 11.24 4.47
N LYS A 5 -14.56 10.26 3.75
CA LYS A 5 -14.97 8.98 4.35
C LYS A 5 -13.77 8.17 4.85
N LEU A 6 -12.72 8.05 4.02
CA LEU A 6 -11.53 7.27 4.37
C LEU A 6 -10.79 7.84 5.59
N GLN A 7 -10.63 9.17 5.66
CA GLN A 7 -10.03 9.87 6.80
C GLN A 7 -10.85 9.65 8.08
N ALA A 8 -12.18 9.72 8.01
CA ALA A 8 -13.05 9.45 9.14
C ALA A 8 -12.92 7.99 9.64
N MET A 9 -12.91 7.01 8.71
CA MET A 9 -12.70 5.60 9.05
C MET A 9 -11.33 5.36 9.67
N GLN A 10 -10.28 6.00 9.15
CA GLN A 10 -8.94 5.89 9.70
C GLN A 10 -8.85 6.53 11.09
N LEU A 11 -9.50 7.66 11.32
CA LEU A 11 -9.52 8.33 12.62
C LEU A 11 -10.15 7.44 13.69
N GLU A 12 -11.26 6.78 13.38
CA GLU A 12 -11.91 5.84 14.29
C GLU A 12 -11.00 4.63 14.62
N LEU A 13 -10.34 4.09 13.60
CA LEU A 13 -9.41 2.98 13.77
C LEU A 13 -8.18 3.39 14.61
N ASP A 14 -7.61 4.56 14.32
CA ASP A 14 -6.50 5.14 15.07
C ASP A 14 -6.86 5.33 16.55
N ASN A 15 -8.03 5.89 16.83
CA ASN A 15 -8.52 6.08 18.20
C ASN A 15 -8.69 4.74 18.93
N SER A 16 -9.20 3.73 18.23
CA SER A 16 -9.36 2.38 18.77
C SER A 16 -8.01 1.75 19.11
N ILE A 17 -7.02 1.86 18.22
CA ILE A 17 -5.64 1.39 18.46
C ILE A 17 -5.01 2.13 19.64
N LEU A 18 -5.08 3.46 19.66
CA LEU A 18 -4.49 4.28 20.73
C LEU A 18 -5.09 3.96 22.10
N SER A 19 -6.40 3.67 22.17
CA SER A 19 -7.05 3.28 23.42
C SER A 19 -6.55 1.94 23.99
N ALA A 20 -6.01 1.07 23.13
CA ALA A 20 -5.51 -0.26 23.50
C ALA A 20 -3.97 -0.32 23.71
N LYS A 21 -3.25 0.79 23.49
CA LYS A 21 -1.78 0.85 23.57
C LYS A 21 -1.31 1.81 24.68
N PRO A 22 -0.05 1.72 25.13
CA PRO A 22 0.51 2.67 26.09
C PRO A 22 0.39 4.11 25.58
N GLN A 23 0.18 5.04 26.52
CA GLN A 23 0.14 6.47 26.23
C GLN A 23 1.45 6.90 25.56
N MET A 24 1.34 7.74 24.54
CA MET A 24 2.48 8.33 23.82
C MET A 24 2.16 9.78 23.48
N THR A 25 3.20 10.60 23.35
CA THR A 25 3.04 11.99 22.94
C THR A 25 2.62 12.08 21.47
N ALA A 26 2.06 13.22 21.06
CA ALA A 26 1.74 13.48 19.66
C ALA A 26 2.98 13.37 18.75
N GLU A 27 4.13 13.85 19.23
CA GLU A 27 5.40 13.77 18.50
C GLU A 27 5.90 12.33 18.36
N GLU A 28 5.79 11.51 19.42
CA GLU A 28 6.14 10.09 19.36
C GLU A 28 5.25 9.35 18.37
N ARG A 29 3.93 9.60 18.40
CA ARG A 29 2.98 9.01 17.46
C ARG A 29 3.31 9.41 16.02
N PHE A 30 3.51 10.70 15.77
CA PHE A 30 3.82 11.22 14.44
C PHE A 30 5.10 10.59 13.87
N ASN A 31 6.18 10.54 14.66
CA ASN A 31 7.44 9.93 14.24
C ASN A 31 7.28 8.42 13.96
N LYS A 32 6.49 7.69 14.76
CA LYS A 32 6.20 6.28 14.50
C LYS A 32 5.40 6.09 13.22
N THR A 33 4.41 6.93 12.95
CA THR A 33 3.62 6.89 11.72
C THR A 33 4.49 7.19 10.49
N LEU A 34 5.40 8.16 10.56
CA LEU A 34 6.35 8.44 9.47
C LEU A 34 7.27 7.25 9.17
N VAL A 35 7.80 6.60 10.22
CA VAL A 35 8.65 5.42 10.06
C VAL A 35 7.86 4.26 9.47
N ALA A 36 6.62 4.04 9.93
CA ALA A 36 5.76 3.00 9.38
C ALA A 36 5.49 3.24 7.89
N LEU A 37 5.09 4.45 7.49
CA LEU A 37 4.92 4.81 6.09
C LEU A 37 6.20 4.58 5.27
N ASN A 38 7.36 4.93 5.81
CA ASN A 38 8.64 4.70 5.13
C ASN A 38 8.89 3.21 4.83
N VAL A 39 8.58 2.35 5.80
CA VAL A 39 8.71 0.89 5.67
C VAL A 39 7.74 0.37 4.60
N GLU A 40 6.45 0.72 4.68
CA GLU A 40 5.45 0.23 3.71
C GLU A 40 5.77 0.67 2.27
N VAL A 41 6.27 1.89 2.08
CA VAL A 41 6.69 2.35 0.75
C VAL A 41 7.88 1.54 0.21
N ALA A 42 8.79 1.10 1.08
CA ALA A 42 9.87 0.19 0.71
C ALA A 42 9.33 -1.23 0.41
N GLU A 43 8.29 -1.68 1.11
CA GLU A 43 7.60 -2.94 0.82
C GLU A 43 6.93 -2.92 -0.56
N VAL A 44 6.27 -1.82 -0.94
CA VAL A 44 5.75 -1.59 -2.30
C VAL A 44 6.86 -1.73 -3.35
N ALA A 45 8.00 -1.07 -3.17
CA ALA A 45 9.11 -1.15 -4.11
C ALA A 45 9.70 -2.58 -4.19
N ASN A 46 9.77 -3.27 -3.07
CA ASN A 46 10.23 -4.65 -2.96
C ASN A 46 9.23 -5.67 -3.54
N CYS A 47 7.93 -5.37 -3.50
CA CYS A 47 6.88 -6.13 -4.16
C CYS A 47 6.95 -5.96 -5.69
N ALA A 48 7.04 -4.71 -6.17
CA ALA A 48 7.12 -4.37 -7.59
C ALA A 48 8.45 -4.76 -8.26
N GLU A 49 9.54 -4.84 -7.49
CA GLU A 49 10.89 -5.25 -7.94
C GLU A 49 11.44 -4.41 -9.12
N HIS A 50 10.93 -3.19 -9.33
CA HIS A 50 11.32 -2.34 -10.46
C HIS A 50 12.83 -2.04 -10.44
N PHE A 51 13.40 -1.79 -9.26
CA PHE A 51 14.84 -1.54 -9.05
C PHE A 51 15.77 -2.73 -9.34
N LYS A 52 15.26 -3.96 -9.40
CA LYS A 52 16.08 -5.17 -9.58
C LYS A 52 16.50 -5.35 -11.03
N PHE A 53 17.48 -4.58 -11.50
CA PHE A 53 17.94 -4.64 -12.90
C PHE A 53 18.69 -5.94 -13.27
N TRP A 54 19.04 -6.77 -12.29
CA TRP A 54 19.72 -8.06 -12.47
C TRP A 54 18.78 -9.27 -12.49
N GLU A 55 17.46 -9.07 -12.34
CA GLU A 55 16.45 -10.13 -12.37
C GLU A 55 15.49 -9.97 -13.56
N ASP A 56 15.34 -11.03 -14.35
CA ASP A 56 14.45 -11.04 -15.53
C ASP A 56 12.97 -11.26 -15.18
N ASN A 57 12.67 -11.87 -14.03
CA ASN A 57 11.31 -12.13 -13.57
C ASN A 57 11.06 -11.27 -12.34
N LYS A 58 10.15 -10.31 -12.49
CA LYS A 58 9.82 -9.32 -11.46
C LYS A 58 8.38 -9.50 -11.01
N GLY A 59 8.13 -9.10 -9.79
CA GLY A 59 6.82 -9.02 -9.19
C GLY A 59 6.60 -10.14 -8.19
N LYS A 60 6.64 -9.77 -6.91
CA LYS A 60 6.33 -10.70 -5.83
C LYS A 60 4.84 -10.91 -5.68
N VAL A 61 4.51 -12.08 -5.16
CA VAL A 61 3.15 -12.44 -4.80
C VAL A 61 3.16 -12.80 -3.32
N ASP A 62 2.11 -12.46 -2.58
CA ASP A 62 1.96 -12.98 -1.23
C ASP A 62 1.73 -14.49 -1.28
N ASP A 63 2.80 -15.24 -0.99
CA ASP A 63 2.78 -16.69 -0.94
C ASP A 63 1.86 -17.25 0.15
N LYS A 64 1.39 -16.43 1.12
CA LYS A 64 0.40 -16.87 2.13
C LYS A 64 -0.99 -16.89 1.52
N ARG A 65 -1.38 -15.82 0.81
CA ARG A 65 -2.68 -15.71 0.12
C ARG A 65 -2.76 -16.55 -1.15
N PHE A 66 -1.76 -16.46 -2.02
CA PHE A 66 -1.82 -17.08 -3.34
C PHE A 66 -0.99 -18.36 -3.39
N LYS A 67 -1.62 -19.46 -3.81
CA LYS A 67 -0.95 -20.77 -3.95
C LYS A 67 -0.89 -21.20 -5.40
N PHE A 68 0.13 -21.96 -5.77
CA PHE A 68 0.21 -22.49 -7.13
C PHE A 68 -0.98 -23.38 -7.48
N TYR A 69 -1.60 -23.10 -8.62
CA TYR A 69 -2.72 -23.87 -9.14
C TYR A 69 -2.31 -24.62 -10.41
N GLY A 70 -2.40 -25.95 -10.36
CA GLY A 70 -2.17 -26.84 -11.50
C GLY A 70 -1.17 -27.96 -11.21
N LEU A 71 -1.14 -28.94 -12.12
CA LEU A 71 -0.21 -30.07 -12.07
C LEU A 71 1.15 -29.66 -12.66
N LYS A 72 2.24 -30.04 -12.00
CA LYS A 72 3.58 -30.00 -12.62
C LYS A 72 3.56 -30.89 -13.86
N ARG A 73 3.97 -30.37 -15.02
CA ARG A 73 4.16 -31.22 -16.21
C ARG A 73 5.28 -32.22 -15.91
N ILE A 74 5.06 -33.47 -16.30
CA ILE A 74 5.92 -34.62 -15.97
C ILE A 74 7.37 -34.41 -16.43
N ASN A 75 7.60 -33.56 -17.46
CA ASN A 75 8.90 -33.31 -18.08
C ASN A 75 9.40 -31.85 -17.93
N GLU A 76 8.77 -31.01 -17.10
CA GLU A 76 9.17 -29.61 -16.96
C GLU A 76 10.08 -29.45 -15.73
N THR A 77 11.36 -29.15 -15.96
CA THR A 77 12.30 -28.79 -14.90
C THR A 77 12.03 -27.35 -14.47
N ASN A 78 11.68 -27.13 -13.20
CA ASN A 78 11.26 -25.82 -12.67
C ASN A 78 10.07 -25.19 -13.45
N PRO A 79 8.87 -25.81 -13.42
CA PRO A 79 7.71 -25.25 -14.07
C PRO A 79 7.37 -23.91 -13.44
N LYS A 80 7.40 -22.84 -14.25
CA LYS A 80 6.89 -21.54 -13.79
C LYS A 80 5.38 -21.65 -13.62
N PRO A 81 4.85 -21.24 -12.46
CA PRO A 81 3.42 -21.20 -12.23
C PRO A 81 2.77 -20.28 -13.25
N ARG A 82 1.69 -20.76 -13.89
CA ARG A 82 0.92 -19.94 -14.86
C ARG A 82 -0.37 -19.42 -14.26
N LYS A 83 -0.84 -20.09 -13.21
CA LYS A 83 -2.06 -19.81 -12.49
C LYS A 83 -1.82 -19.98 -10.99
N MET A 84 -2.55 -19.21 -10.22
CA MET A 84 -2.58 -19.28 -8.77
C MET A 84 -4.03 -19.41 -8.31
N ILE A 85 -4.23 -20.00 -7.14
CA ILE A 85 -5.50 -19.97 -6.43
C ILE A 85 -5.41 -18.92 -5.33
N ASP A 86 -6.39 -18.04 -5.27
CA ASP A 86 -6.57 -17.08 -4.18
C ASP A 86 -7.29 -17.78 -3.03
N ASN A 87 -6.62 -17.93 -1.88
CA ASN A 87 -7.21 -18.60 -0.72
C ASN A 87 -8.38 -17.83 -0.10
N ASN A 88 -8.55 -16.55 -0.41
CA ASN A 88 -9.62 -15.74 0.17
C ASN A 88 -10.99 -16.05 -0.46
N ASN A 89 -11.02 -16.36 -1.76
CA ASN A 89 -12.27 -16.56 -2.51
C ASN A 89 -12.29 -17.82 -3.40
N SER A 90 -11.20 -18.61 -3.40
CA SER A 90 -11.00 -19.80 -4.23
C SER A 90 -10.94 -19.56 -5.74
N ASP A 91 -10.75 -18.31 -6.18
CA ASP A 91 -10.62 -17.99 -7.60
C ASP A 91 -9.28 -18.46 -8.16
N VAL A 92 -9.31 -18.91 -9.42
CA VAL A 92 -8.09 -19.26 -10.17
C VAL A 92 -7.70 -18.08 -11.06
N ILE A 93 -6.60 -17.43 -10.71
CA ILE A 93 -6.12 -16.19 -11.33
C ILE A 93 -4.74 -16.38 -11.97
N THR A 94 -4.29 -15.42 -12.78
CA THR A 94 -2.92 -15.41 -13.32
C THR A 94 -1.92 -14.96 -12.25
N VAL A 95 -0.63 -15.27 -12.45
CA VAL A 95 0.44 -14.76 -11.58
C VAL A 95 0.51 -13.23 -11.61
N GLU A 96 0.22 -12.61 -12.76
CA GLU A 96 0.17 -11.15 -12.92
C GLU A 96 -0.97 -10.53 -12.10
N GLN A 97 -2.16 -11.16 -12.10
CA GLN A 97 -3.28 -10.73 -11.26
C GLN A 97 -2.94 -10.87 -9.77
N ALA A 98 -2.32 -11.98 -9.37
CA ALA A 98 -1.89 -12.20 -7.99
C ALA A 98 -0.82 -11.17 -7.54
N HIS A 99 0.13 -10.85 -8.43
CA HIS A 99 1.12 -9.80 -8.19
C HIS A 99 0.46 -8.44 -8.04
N LYS A 100 -0.48 -8.08 -8.93
CA LYS A 100 -1.21 -6.81 -8.84
C LYS A 100 -1.98 -6.70 -7.53
N LEU A 101 -2.70 -7.74 -7.12
CA LEU A 101 -3.43 -7.76 -5.86
C LEU A 101 -2.50 -7.59 -4.66
N THR A 102 -1.36 -8.29 -4.65
CA THR A 102 -0.33 -8.12 -3.61
C THR A 102 0.15 -6.67 -3.58
N LEU A 103 0.45 -6.08 -4.73
CA LEU A 103 0.93 -4.69 -4.81
C LEU A 103 -0.11 -3.67 -4.34
N VAL A 104 -1.40 -3.87 -4.65
CA VAL A 104 -2.48 -3.00 -4.15
C VAL A 104 -2.62 -3.11 -2.62
N GLU A 105 -2.42 -4.29 -2.05
CA GLU A 105 -2.42 -4.47 -0.58
C GLU A 105 -1.28 -3.70 0.10
N GLU A 106 -0.07 -3.71 -0.46
CA GLU A 106 1.07 -2.94 0.06
C GLU A 106 0.81 -1.42 -0.04
N PHE A 107 0.21 -0.98 -1.15
CA PHE A 107 -0.20 0.42 -1.29
C PHE A 107 -1.32 0.81 -0.32
N SER A 108 -2.22 -0.12 0.00
CA SER A 108 -3.25 0.12 1.01
C SER A 108 -2.66 0.33 2.41
N ASP A 109 -1.55 -0.32 2.75
CA ASP A 109 -0.85 -0.09 4.03
C ASP A 109 -0.18 1.28 4.05
N CYS A 110 0.40 1.71 2.92
CA CYS A 110 0.88 3.08 2.78
C CYS A 110 -0.26 4.10 2.97
N LEU A 111 -1.42 3.88 2.33
CA LEU A 111 -2.58 4.77 2.42
C LEU A 111 -3.10 4.90 3.86
N HIS A 112 -3.11 3.80 4.63
CA HIS A 112 -3.46 3.81 6.05
C HIS A 112 -2.63 4.85 6.82
N PHE A 113 -1.31 4.81 6.65
CA PHE A 113 -0.43 5.77 7.33
C PHE A 113 -0.51 7.19 6.79
N ILE A 114 -0.76 7.39 5.49
CA ILE A 114 -0.99 8.73 4.92
C ILE A 114 -2.27 9.36 5.49
N LEU A 115 -3.36 8.60 5.58
CA LEU A 115 -4.62 9.05 6.18
C LEU A 115 -4.43 9.36 7.67
N SER A 116 -3.67 8.52 8.40
CA SER A 116 -3.31 8.80 9.78
C SER A 116 -2.53 10.10 9.90
N LEU A 117 -1.52 10.35 9.05
CA LEU A 117 -0.74 11.59 9.03
C LEU A 117 -1.62 12.82 8.78
N ALA A 118 -2.52 12.75 7.78
CA ALA A 118 -3.49 13.80 7.50
C ALA A 118 -4.29 14.17 8.76
N ASN A 119 -4.80 13.16 9.46
CA ASN A 119 -5.56 13.33 10.68
C ASN A 119 -4.72 13.93 11.83
N GLN A 120 -3.43 13.57 11.98
CA GLN A 120 -2.59 14.16 13.06
C GLN A 120 -2.19 15.61 12.76
N LEU A 121 -2.08 15.96 11.47
CA LEU A 121 -1.75 17.30 11.00
C LEU A 121 -2.99 18.20 10.83
N ASN A 122 -4.20 17.63 10.93
CA ASN A 122 -5.46 18.30 10.64
C ASN A 122 -5.52 18.83 9.19
N GLU A 123 -5.02 18.02 8.25
CA GLU A 123 -5.03 18.28 6.81
C GLU A 123 -6.19 17.53 6.14
N GLU A 124 -6.86 18.18 5.19
CA GLU A 124 -7.81 17.51 4.30
C GLU A 124 -7.07 17.02 3.05
N ILE A 125 -7.34 15.78 2.63
CA ILE A 125 -6.83 15.29 1.34
C ILE A 125 -7.85 15.64 0.26
N ASP A 126 -7.47 16.55 -0.62
CA ASP A 126 -8.22 16.87 -1.83
C ASP A 126 -7.29 16.66 -3.03
N ILE A 127 -7.64 15.70 -3.88
CA ILE A 127 -6.91 15.41 -5.11
C ILE A 127 -7.97 15.22 -6.18
N SER A 128 -7.95 16.06 -7.21
CA SER A 128 -8.77 15.75 -8.38
C SER A 128 -8.12 14.61 -9.16
N GLU A 129 -8.92 13.68 -9.69
CA GLU A 129 -8.42 12.57 -10.52
C GLU A 129 -7.68 13.06 -11.78
N ASN A 130 -7.88 14.32 -12.17
CA ASN A 130 -7.19 14.97 -13.30
C ASN A 130 -5.84 15.61 -12.92
N GLU A 131 -5.51 15.71 -11.63
CA GLU A 131 -4.27 16.35 -11.16
C GLU A 131 -3.11 15.38 -10.97
N VAL A 132 -3.36 14.06 -10.89
CA VAL A 132 -2.30 13.06 -10.76
C VAL A 132 -1.73 12.77 -12.16
N PRO A 133 -0.53 13.23 -12.50
CA PRO A 133 0.06 12.95 -13.79
C PRO A 133 0.60 11.53 -13.75
N GLY A 134 0.04 10.60 -14.53
CA GLY A 134 0.65 9.27 -14.77
C GLY A 134 1.90 9.33 -15.66
N ASN A 135 2.67 10.42 -15.60
CA ASN A 135 3.67 10.80 -16.60
C ASN A 135 5.11 10.54 -16.17
N SER A 136 5.37 10.14 -14.92
CA SER A 136 6.74 9.75 -14.55
C SER A 136 7.18 8.54 -15.37
N LYS A 137 8.23 8.72 -16.16
CA LYS A 137 8.77 7.69 -17.05
C LYS A 137 9.53 6.60 -16.28
N PHE A 138 9.87 6.85 -15.01
CA PHE A 138 10.76 6.01 -14.20
C PHE A 138 10.16 5.76 -12.81
N LYS A 139 9.88 4.48 -12.50
CA LYS A 139 9.32 4.04 -11.21
C LYS A 139 10.27 4.28 -10.05
N GLU A 140 11.57 4.24 -10.33
CA GLU A 140 12.63 4.57 -9.39
C GLU A 140 12.56 6.04 -8.97
N GLU A 141 12.24 6.95 -9.89
CA GLU A 141 12.06 8.37 -9.58
C GLU A 141 10.83 8.59 -8.72
N ASN A 142 9.71 7.92 -9.01
CA ASN A 142 8.52 7.97 -8.16
C ASN A 142 8.84 7.53 -6.71
N TYR A 143 9.56 6.42 -6.55
CA TYR A 143 10.00 5.95 -5.25
C TYR A 143 10.91 6.98 -4.53
N LEU A 144 11.86 7.58 -5.24
CA LEU A 144 12.74 8.60 -4.63
C LEU A 144 11.98 9.89 -4.27
N ASN A 145 10.98 10.28 -5.06
CA ASN A 145 10.15 11.46 -4.80
C ASN A 145 9.30 11.28 -3.54
N ILE A 146 8.64 10.13 -3.37
CA ILE A 146 7.88 9.85 -2.14
C ILE A 146 8.80 9.75 -0.92
N GLN A 147 9.99 9.15 -1.04
CA GLN A 147 10.98 9.08 0.04
C GLN A 147 11.46 10.47 0.44
N SER A 148 11.74 11.34 -0.54
CA SER A 148 12.13 12.73 -0.31
C SER A 148 11.02 13.50 0.39
N ALA A 149 9.75 13.31 -0.01
CA ALA A 149 8.60 13.91 0.65
C ALA A 149 8.46 13.43 2.11
N ILE A 150 8.58 12.13 2.39
CA ILE A 150 8.54 11.56 3.75
C ILE A 150 9.63 12.16 4.64
N LEU A 151 10.86 12.32 4.13
CA LEU A 151 11.95 12.93 4.89
C LEU A 151 11.69 14.43 5.15
N ALA A 152 11.11 15.12 4.17
CA ALA A 152 10.77 16.53 4.25
C ALA A 152 9.55 16.83 5.14
N MET A 153 8.71 15.83 5.46
CA MET A 153 7.57 15.95 6.41
C MET A 153 7.97 16.45 7.80
N ARG A 154 9.26 16.45 8.14
CA ARG A 154 9.78 17.11 9.35
C ARG A 154 9.68 18.64 9.29
N HIS A 155 9.24 19.19 8.17
CA HIS A 155 8.97 20.61 7.93
C HIS A 155 7.51 20.77 7.46
N ASP A 156 6.79 21.77 7.97
CA ASP A 156 5.31 21.92 7.90
C ASP A 156 4.73 22.25 6.50
N SER A 157 5.30 21.77 5.40
CA SER A 157 4.86 22.17 4.04
C SER A 157 4.95 21.08 2.97
N TYR A 158 5.04 19.80 3.35
CA TYR A 158 5.30 18.70 2.41
C TYR A 158 4.20 17.63 2.34
N PHE A 159 3.09 17.79 3.08
CA PHE A 159 2.02 16.80 3.08
C PHE A 159 1.32 16.67 1.72
N GLU A 160 0.97 17.79 1.08
CA GLU A 160 0.40 17.79 -0.28
C GLU A 160 1.34 17.13 -1.30
N SER A 161 2.64 17.42 -1.21
CA SER A 161 3.66 16.77 -2.05
C SER A 161 3.76 15.27 -1.80
N LEU A 162 3.68 14.82 -0.54
CA LEU A 162 3.65 13.40 -0.21
C LEU A 162 2.45 12.70 -0.86
N VAL A 163 1.27 13.29 -0.70
CA VAL A 163 0.02 12.77 -1.25
C VAL A 163 0.09 12.71 -2.78
N PHE A 164 0.53 13.78 -3.44
CA PHE A 164 0.71 13.81 -4.89
C PHE A 164 1.68 12.71 -5.37
N ASN A 165 2.87 12.63 -4.77
CA ASN A 165 3.89 11.64 -5.15
C ASN A 165 3.44 10.20 -4.90
N PHE A 166 2.61 9.98 -3.87
CA PHE A 166 2.01 8.69 -3.60
C PHE A 166 1.08 8.24 -4.74
N PHE A 167 0.17 9.10 -5.18
CA PHE A 167 -0.75 8.75 -6.27
C PHE A 167 -0.07 8.66 -7.63
N ASP A 168 0.93 9.50 -7.92
CA ASP A 168 1.77 9.36 -9.11
C ASP A 168 2.48 7.99 -9.13
N TYR A 169 2.99 7.53 -7.98
CA TYR A 169 3.63 6.22 -7.88
C TYR A 169 2.67 5.04 -8.09
N ILE A 170 1.46 5.12 -7.53
CA ILE A 170 0.42 4.10 -7.73
C ILE A 170 0.05 3.99 -9.21
N VAL A 171 -0.18 5.13 -9.86
CA VAL A 171 -0.55 5.17 -11.28
C VAL A 171 0.59 4.65 -12.16
N SER A 172 1.86 4.97 -11.85
CA SER A 172 3.01 4.46 -12.61
C SER A 172 3.22 2.94 -12.48
N LEU A 173 2.63 2.32 -11.46
CA LEU A 173 2.56 0.87 -11.27
C LEU A 173 1.27 0.22 -11.81
N GLY A 174 0.41 0.98 -12.50
CA GLY A 174 -0.76 0.45 -13.20
C GLY A 174 -1.93 0.11 -12.28
N ILE A 175 -1.97 0.71 -11.09
CA ILE A 175 -3.06 0.56 -10.12
C ILE A 175 -3.97 1.77 -10.23
N THR A 176 -5.28 1.53 -10.23
CA THR A 176 -6.27 2.62 -10.19
C THR A 176 -6.59 3.03 -8.76
N THR A 177 -7.04 4.26 -8.57
CA THR A 177 -7.45 4.76 -7.25
C THR A 177 -8.68 3.99 -6.72
N GLN A 178 -9.54 3.47 -7.62
CA GLN A 178 -10.68 2.65 -7.25
C GLN A 178 -10.27 1.25 -6.77
N GLU A 179 -9.24 0.64 -7.38
CA GLU A 179 -8.68 -0.63 -6.88
C GLU A 179 -8.11 -0.46 -5.48
N LEU A 180 -7.37 0.62 -5.25
CA LEU A 180 -6.82 0.95 -3.93
C LEU A 180 -7.92 1.20 -2.88
N GLU A 181 -8.95 1.96 -3.24
CA GLU A 181 -10.06 2.25 -2.33
C GLU A 181 -10.80 0.98 -1.89
N GLN A 182 -11.02 0.05 -2.82
CA GLN A 182 -11.70 -1.21 -2.52
C GLN A 182 -10.89 -2.07 -1.53
N VAL A 183 -9.59 -2.25 -1.79
CA VAL A 183 -8.71 -3.03 -0.91
C VAL A 183 -8.57 -2.36 0.46
N TYR A 184 -8.55 -1.02 0.52
CA TYR A 184 -8.52 -0.31 1.78
C TYR A 184 -9.77 -0.59 2.64
N TYR A 185 -10.97 -0.62 2.04
CA TYR A 185 -12.18 -0.98 2.77
C TYR A 185 -12.09 -2.40 3.35
N GLU A 186 -11.63 -3.38 2.56
CA GLU A 186 -11.45 -4.77 3.00
C GLU A 186 -10.43 -4.88 4.14
N LYS A 187 -9.30 -4.17 4.05
CA LYS A 187 -8.29 -4.14 5.11
C LYS A 187 -8.77 -3.46 6.38
N ASN A 188 -9.55 -2.38 6.26
CA ASN A 188 -10.09 -1.69 7.42
C ASN A 188 -11.01 -2.61 8.23
N GLU A 189 -11.87 -3.39 7.57
CA GLU A 189 -12.72 -4.39 8.22
C GLU A 189 -11.90 -5.48 8.94
N GLU A 190 -10.85 -5.98 8.29
CA GLU A 190 -9.93 -6.95 8.86
C GLU A 190 -9.17 -6.39 10.07
N ASN A 191 -8.74 -5.12 10.04
CA ASN A 191 -8.09 -4.47 11.17
C ASN A 191 -9.02 -4.37 12.39
N TYR A 192 -10.29 -4.04 12.18
CA TYR A 192 -11.29 -4.10 13.24
C TYR A 192 -11.53 -5.52 13.76
N ARG A 193 -11.46 -6.54 12.89
CA ARG A 193 -11.52 -7.95 13.31
C ARG A 193 -10.36 -8.30 14.23
N ARG A 194 -9.13 -7.94 13.84
CA ARG A 194 -7.91 -8.14 14.65
C ARG A 194 -7.97 -7.43 16.01
N LEU A 195 -8.53 -6.22 16.05
CA LEU A 195 -8.74 -5.49 17.31
C LEU A 195 -9.71 -6.23 18.25
N ARG A 196 -10.79 -6.81 17.72
CA ARG A 196 -11.73 -7.62 18.52
C ARG A 196 -11.12 -8.93 19.01
N GLU A 197 -10.19 -9.50 18.25
CA GLU A 197 -9.52 -10.77 18.56
C GLU A 197 -8.29 -10.61 19.48
N GLY A 198 -7.94 -9.39 19.88
CA GLY A 198 -6.99 -9.12 20.97
C GLY A 198 -5.53 -8.94 20.56
N TYR A 199 -5.29 -8.12 19.53
CA TYR A 199 -3.99 -7.60 19.06
C TYR A 199 -2.82 -7.61 20.07
#